data_AF-A0A3B4F6Y6-F1
#
_entry.id   AF-A0A3B4F6Y6-F1
#
_cell.length_a   1.000
_cell.length_b   1.000
_cell.length_c   1.000
_cell.angle_alpha   90.00
_cell.angle_beta   90.00
_cell.angle_gamma   90.00
#
_symmetry.space_group_name_H-M   'P 1'
#
loop_
_entity.id
_entity.type
_entity.pdbx_description
1 polymer ?
#
loop_
_entity_poly.entity_id
_entity_poly.type
_entity_poly.pdbx_seq_one_letter_code
_entity_poly.pdbx_strand_id
1 'polypeptide(L)'
;MYQLKQSEEEVLVVKLESQLVSQQVDNLALTQKALDQEITKYNKLITAIEAKLTSSVRVIEQKQSTIIGYNTKISQIHDDLGPLHIKIQSIIAQIEELAANIKSDQQLWMKRQGILMGLTQTIEANSKELLKLQAEYTGWQQTKLYFESQIESEHREEAELEKSSKMLKRDQLKLNMLLSKKGQLSQALQQENAVMETDFIHRLKDAEREAVKMQMKVEKTQEEKERLLNSLVEAERQIMLWEKKTQLVKEMRSAMDVGQGESHTMKAEIHRMEVRLSQLMRQRECLLRESEATVARRETIVLRKEAMMRNSLKQATQGDLSLSIQGLQRKIREAHKVKEADGTLIPSEISLLGNLGHLVALQSRAKRLRTVCEGSYRALSTPESVEAALQRQTDRLHAISTILHRVCEEFPQHQGALRRLSRALSEHAQAVE
;
A
#
# COMPACT_ATOMS: atom_id res chain seq x y z
N MET A 1 134.29 -232.05 14.17
CA MET A 1 133.70 -231.11 13.21
C MET A 1 132.52 -230.42 13.89
N TYR A 2 132.72 -229.25 14.50
CA TYR A 2 131.67 -228.52 15.24
C TYR A 2 131.57 -227.03 14.86
N GLN A 3 132.42 -226.55 13.94
CA GLN A 3 132.53 -225.13 13.58
C GLN A 3 132.01 -224.79 12.17
N LEU A 4 131.87 -225.76 11.26
CA LEU A 4 131.50 -225.47 9.86
C LEU A 4 130.00 -225.26 9.62
N LYS A 5 129.13 -225.80 10.49
CA LYS A 5 127.66 -225.64 10.36
C LYS A 5 127.15 -224.30 10.89
N GLN A 6 127.84 -223.72 11.87
CA GLN A 6 127.43 -222.47 12.50
C GLN A 6 127.57 -221.28 11.54
N SER A 7 128.59 -221.31 10.67
CA SER A 7 128.84 -220.30 9.64
C SER A 7 127.88 -220.31 8.45
N GLU A 8 127.17 -221.41 8.16
CA GLU A 8 126.20 -221.45 7.06
C GLU A 8 124.85 -220.83 7.45
N GLU A 9 124.48 -220.92 8.72
CA GLU A 9 123.20 -220.46 9.25
C GLU A 9 123.18 -218.94 9.45
N GLU A 10 124.27 -218.35 9.94
CA GLU A 10 124.45 -216.88 10.07
C GLU A 10 124.39 -216.15 8.70
N VAL A 11 124.95 -216.75 7.64
CA VAL A 11 124.95 -216.17 6.29
C VAL A 11 123.54 -216.08 5.68
N LEU A 12 122.62 -216.98 6.06
CA LEU A 12 121.23 -216.93 5.61
C LEU A 12 120.42 -215.82 6.31
N VAL A 13 120.70 -215.56 7.60
CA VAL A 13 120.08 -214.46 8.35
C VAL A 13 120.41 -213.11 7.72
N VAL A 14 121.70 -212.82 7.51
CA VAL A 14 122.16 -211.55 6.89
C VAL A 14 121.57 -211.35 5.49
N LYS A 15 121.32 -212.43 4.74
CA LYS A 15 120.75 -212.38 3.39
C LYS A 15 119.24 -212.04 3.41
N LEU A 16 118.50 -212.53 4.41
CA LEU A 16 117.10 -212.15 4.65
C LEU A 16 116.99 -210.70 5.12
N GLU A 17 117.86 -210.26 6.04
CA GLU A 17 117.91 -208.87 6.50
C GLU A 17 118.22 -207.89 5.34
N SER A 18 119.17 -208.25 4.47
CA SER A 18 119.49 -207.47 3.27
C SER A 18 118.29 -207.32 2.31
N GLN A 19 117.48 -208.36 2.12
CA GLN A 19 116.26 -208.28 1.31
C GLN A 19 115.16 -207.43 1.97
N LEU A 20 115.01 -207.52 3.30
CA LEU A 20 114.05 -206.71 4.05
C LEU A 20 114.41 -205.21 3.99
N VAL A 21 115.69 -204.87 4.14
CA VAL A 21 116.19 -203.49 4.00
C VAL A 21 115.97 -202.97 2.56
N SER A 22 116.18 -203.78 1.53
CA SER A 22 115.87 -203.39 0.14
C SER A 22 114.41 -202.98 -0.02
N GLN A 23 113.47 -203.78 0.49
CA GLN A 23 112.04 -203.45 0.44
C GLN A 23 111.70 -202.18 1.25
N GLN A 24 112.40 -201.88 2.35
CA GLN A 24 112.22 -200.62 3.07
C GLN A 24 112.70 -199.42 2.25
N VAL A 25 113.83 -199.53 1.54
CA VAL A 25 114.35 -198.48 0.65
C VAL A 25 113.40 -198.22 -0.52
N ASP A 26 112.89 -199.26 -1.18
CA ASP A 26 111.94 -199.12 -2.30
C ASP A 26 110.62 -198.46 -1.85
N ASN A 27 110.10 -198.83 -0.67
CA ASN A 27 108.91 -198.18 -0.10
C ASN A 27 109.15 -196.70 0.25
N LEU A 28 110.33 -196.34 0.76
CA LEU A 28 110.70 -194.94 1.02
C LEU A 28 110.88 -194.13 -0.27
N ALA A 29 111.40 -194.73 -1.34
CA ALA A 29 111.49 -194.08 -2.65
C ALA A 29 110.09 -193.79 -3.24
N LEU A 30 109.11 -194.66 -3.01
CA LEU A 30 107.71 -194.43 -3.41
C LEU A 30 107.03 -193.32 -2.60
N THR A 31 107.23 -193.25 -1.27
CA THR A 31 106.63 -192.18 -0.45
C THR A 31 107.28 -190.82 -0.74
N GLN A 32 108.60 -190.75 -0.94
CA GLN A 32 109.27 -189.52 -1.36
C GLN A 32 108.71 -189.01 -2.70
N LYS A 33 108.54 -189.89 -3.69
CA LYS A 33 107.99 -189.55 -5.01
C LYS A 33 106.51 -189.14 -4.97
N ALA A 34 105.78 -189.49 -3.91
CA ALA A 34 104.43 -188.98 -3.65
C ALA A 34 104.45 -187.57 -3.04
N LEU A 35 105.36 -187.30 -2.08
CA LEU A 35 105.55 -185.97 -1.48
C LEU A 35 106.01 -184.93 -2.52
N ASP A 36 106.93 -185.29 -3.42
CA ASP A 36 107.33 -184.42 -4.55
C ASP A 36 106.14 -184.06 -5.47
N GLN A 37 105.17 -184.97 -5.62
CA GLN A 37 103.92 -184.71 -6.36
C GLN A 37 102.93 -183.83 -5.58
N GLU A 38 103.02 -183.73 -4.26
CA GLU A 38 102.26 -182.75 -3.48
C GLU A 38 102.96 -181.39 -3.48
N ILE A 39 104.27 -181.34 -3.28
CA ILE A 39 105.07 -180.09 -3.36
C ILE A 39 104.88 -179.41 -4.73
N THR A 40 104.91 -180.18 -5.83
CA THR A 40 104.66 -179.63 -7.17
C THR A 40 103.19 -179.26 -7.45
N LYS A 41 102.21 -179.72 -6.65
CA LYS A 41 100.83 -179.19 -6.66
C LYS A 41 100.75 -177.89 -5.85
N TYR A 42 101.29 -177.86 -4.64
CA TYR A 42 101.27 -176.67 -3.78
C TYR A 42 102.01 -175.49 -4.42
N ASN A 43 103.19 -175.69 -5.03
CA ASN A 43 103.92 -174.62 -5.71
C ASN A 43 103.14 -174.01 -6.91
N LYS A 44 102.34 -174.81 -7.62
CA LYS A 44 101.42 -174.32 -8.68
C LYS A 44 100.25 -173.52 -8.09
N LEU A 45 99.77 -173.91 -6.92
CA LEU A 45 98.72 -173.20 -6.19
C LEU A 45 99.22 -171.85 -5.64
N ILE A 46 100.44 -171.83 -5.10
CA ILE A 46 101.13 -170.62 -4.62
C ILE A 46 101.33 -169.63 -5.76
N THR A 47 101.95 -170.03 -6.87
CA THR A 47 102.14 -169.13 -8.03
C THR A 47 100.82 -168.61 -8.64
N ALA A 48 99.75 -169.42 -8.61
CA ALA A 48 98.41 -168.96 -9.01
C ALA A 48 97.77 -167.95 -8.03
N ILE A 49 98.11 -168.02 -6.73
CA ILE A 49 97.69 -167.05 -5.71
C ILE A 49 98.54 -165.77 -5.80
N GLU A 50 99.85 -165.88 -6.00
CA GLU A 50 100.77 -164.74 -6.17
C GLU A 50 100.42 -163.92 -7.42
N ALA A 51 100.08 -164.58 -8.54
CA ALA A 51 99.59 -163.91 -9.75
C ALA A 51 98.26 -163.17 -9.51
N LYS A 52 97.35 -163.74 -8.72
CA LYS A 52 96.11 -163.05 -8.31
C LYS A 52 96.39 -161.88 -7.38
N LEU A 53 97.27 -162.05 -6.40
CA LEU A 53 97.65 -161.03 -5.43
C LEU A 53 98.30 -159.83 -6.12
N THR A 54 99.31 -160.05 -6.96
CA THR A 54 99.97 -158.98 -7.74
C THR A 54 98.98 -158.28 -8.69
N SER A 55 98.08 -159.00 -9.36
CA SER A 55 97.03 -158.38 -10.18
C SER A 55 96.07 -157.51 -9.36
N SER A 56 95.78 -157.92 -8.11
CA SER A 56 94.89 -157.19 -7.19
C SER A 56 95.57 -155.96 -6.61
N VAL A 57 96.85 -156.06 -6.22
CA VAL A 57 97.68 -154.93 -5.78
C VAL A 57 97.73 -153.86 -6.87
N ARG A 58 97.98 -154.22 -8.13
CA ARG A 58 97.98 -153.25 -9.25
C ARG A 58 96.63 -152.54 -9.42
N VAL A 59 95.51 -153.22 -9.20
CA VAL A 59 94.17 -152.60 -9.22
C VAL A 59 93.94 -151.70 -8.01
N ILE A 60 94.48 -152.04 -6.84
CA ILE A 60 94.46 -151.19 -5.65
C ILE A 60 95.31 -149.93 -5.88
N GLU A 61 96.52 -150.04 -6.42
CA GLU A 61 97.38 -148.90 -6.78
C GLU A 61 96.72 -147.98 -7.80
N GLN A 62 96.09 -148.53 -8.84
CA GLN A 62 95.34 -147.75 -9.82
C GLN A 62 94.17 -147.01 -9.17
N LYS A 63 93.42 -147.67 -8.26
CA LYS A 63 92.36 -147.01 -7.49
C LYS A 63 92.91 -145.95 -6.55
N GLN A 64 94.01 -146.21 -5.85
CA GLN A 64 94.68 -145.27 -4.95
C GLN A 64 95.13 -144.01 -5.70
N SER A 65 95.69 -144.18 -6.90
CA SER A 65 96.04 -143.07 -7.81
C SER A 65 94.81 -142.26 -8.20
N THR A 66 93.69 -142.90 -8.58
CA THR A 66 92.44 -142.16 -8.86
C THR A 66 91.88 -141.46 -7.61
N ILE A 67 91.99 -142.05 -6.42
CA ILE A 67 91.55 -141.44 -5.16
C ILE A 67 92.41 -140.21 -4.83
N ILE A 68 93.73 -140.27 -5.02
CA ILE A 68 94.62 -139.12 -4.89
C ILE A 68 94.26 -138.03 -5.92
N GLY A 69 93.94 -138.42 -7.16
CA GLY A 69 93.46 -137.53 -8.22
C GLY A 69 92.08 -136.89 -7.95
N TYR A 70 91.21 -137.54 -7.19
CA TYR A 70 89.95 -136.95 -6.72
C TYR A 70 90.17 -136.06 -5.49
N ASN A 71 90.98 -136.49 -4.52
CA ASN A 71 91.27 -135.72 -3.30
C ASN A 71 91.98 -134.39 -3.62
N THR A 72 92.92 -134.39 -4.56
CA THR A 72 93.57 -133.16 -5.05
C THR A 72 92.58 -132.19 -5.72
N LYS A 73 91.65 -132.70 -6.56
CA LYS A 73 90.56 -131.89 -7.12
C LYS A 73 89.58 -131.38 -6.06
N ILE A 74 89.29 -132.17 -5.04
CA ILE A 74 88.43 -131.76 -3.91
C ILE A 74 89.09 -130.64 -3.12
N SER A 75 90.41 -130.70 -2.87
CA SER A 75 91.16 -129.59 -2.27
C SER A 75 91.07 -128.33 -3.12
N GLN A 76 91.35 -128.42 -4.42
CA GLN A 76 91.27 -127.27 -5.34
C GLN A 76 89.88 -126.62 -5.35
N ILE A 77 88.81 -127.42 -5.38
CA ILE A 77 87.43 -126.91 -5.30
C ILE A 77 87.15 -126.27 -3.93
N HIS A 78 87.70 -126.82 -2.83
CA HIS A 78 87.56 -126.23 -1.50
C HIS A 78 88.31 -124.89 -1.36
N ASP A 79 89.51 -124.81 -1.92
CA ASP A 79 90.34 -123.60 -1.95
C ASP A 79 89.68 -122.51 -2.82
N ASP A 80 89.14 -122.84 -4.00
CA ASP A 80 88.41 -121.92 -4.89
C ASP A 80 87.06 -121.45 -4.31
N LEU A 81 86.40 -122.27 -3.49
CA LEU A 81 85.16 -121.89 -2.80
C LEU A 81 85.36 -120.75 -1.79
N GLY A 82 86.57 -120.60 -1.22
CA GLY A 82 86.90 -119.52 -0.28
C GLY A 82 86.78 -118.11 -0.91
N PRO A 83 87.56 -117.79 -1.96
CA PRO A 83 87.47 -116.51 -2.68
C PRO A 83 86.08 -116.24 -3.27
N LEU A 84 85.39 -117.27 -3.76
CA LEU A 84 84.01 -117.14 -4.24
C LEU A 84 83.04 -116.78 -3.10
N HIS A 85 83.16 -117.42 -1.93
CA HIS A 85 82.36 -117.08 -0.76
C HIS A 85 82.64 -115.64 -0.29
N ILE A 86 83.90 -115.22 -0.19
CA ILE A 86 84.28 -113.84 0.16
C ILE A 86 83.68 -112.83 -0.85
N LYS A 87 83.70 -113.15 -2.14
CA LYS A 87 83.11 -112.29 -3.17
C LYS A 87 81.58 -112.23 -3.10
N ILE A 88 80.92 -113.33 -2.76
CA ILE A 88 79.47 -113.36 -2.47
C ILE A 88 79.14 -112.48 -1.25
N GLN A 89 79.88 -112.63 -0.15
CA GLN A 89 79.69 -111.80 1.05
C GLN A 89 79.93 -110.31 0.76
N SER A 90 80.95 -109.97 -0.05
CA SER A 90 81.20 -108.59 -0.49
C SER A 90 80.07 -108.02 -1.35
N ILE A 91 79.42 -108.85 -2.18
CA ILE A 91 78.27 -108.42 -3.00
C ILE A 91 77.02 -108.28 -2.12
N ILE A 92 76.81 -109.16 -1.15
CA ILE A 92 75.72 -109.04 -0.16
C ILE A 92 75.86 -107.73 0.62
N ALA A 93 77.05 -107.42 1.15
CA ALA A 93 77.30 -106.16 1.85
C ALA A 93 77.03 -104.92 0.97
N GLN A 94 77.40 -104.95 -0.32
CA GLN A 94 77.08 -103.87 -1.27
C GLN A 94 75.57 -103.77 -1.55
N ILE A 95 74.85 -104.88 -1.63
CA ILE A 95 73.38 -104.89 -1.78
C ILE A 95 72.70 -104.33 -0.53
N GLU A 96 73.18 -104.67 0.67
CA GLU A 96 72.67 -104.15 1.94
C GLU A 96 72.96 -102.64 2.09
N GLU A 97 74.15 -102.18 1.71
CA GLU A 97 74.49 -100.75 1.66
C GLU A 97 73.59 -99.99 0.66
N LEU A 98 73.43 -100.51 -0.56
CA LEU A 98 72.53 -99.92 -1.55
C LEU A 98 71.07 -99.90 -1.08
N ALA A 99 70.60 -100.96 -0.41
CA ALA A 99 69.25 -101.00 0.16
C ALA A 99 69.07 -99.98 1.31
N ALA A 100 70.10 -99.78 2.14
CA ALA A 100 70.11 -98.75 3.18
C ALA A 100 70.09 -97.33 2.58
N ASN A 101 70.90 -97.08 1.53
CA ASN A 101 70.95 -95.81 0.81
C ASN A 101 69.61 -95.50 0.11
N ILE A 102 69.03 -96.47 -0.62
CA ILE A 102 67.70 -96.34 -1.23
C ILE A 102 66.63 -96.01 -0.17
N LYS A 103 66.68 -96.66 1.00
CA LYS A 103 65.75 -96.38 2.11
C LYS A 103 65.95 -94.98 2.72
N SER A 104 67.19 -94.49 2.76
CA SER A 104 67.51 -93.11 3.18
C SER A 104 66.96 -92.09 2.18
N ASP A 105 67.20 -92.29 0.89
CA ASP A 105 66.72 -91.41 -0.18
C ASP A 105 65.19 -91.41 -0.29
N GLN A 106 64.53 -92.56 -0.08
CA GLN A 106 63.07 -92.63 0.03
C GLN A 106 62.54 -91.79 1.21
N GLN A 107 63.20 -91.83 2.38
CA GLN A 107 62.82 -90.97 3.51
C GLN A 107 63.07 -89.49 3.23
N LEU A 108 64.17 -89.14 2.56
CA LEU A 108 64.47 -87.76 2.16
C LEU A 108 63.45 -87.26 1.11
N TRP A 109 63.10 -88.09 0.14
CA TRP A 109 62.06 -87.81 -0.85
C TRP A 109 60.70 -87.60 -0.20
N MET A 110 60.26 -88.48 0.70
CA MET A 110 59.01 -88.32 1.44
C MET A 110 58.96 -87.01 2.26
N LYS A 111 60.08 -86.64 2.92
CA LYS A 111 60.20 -85.35 3.63
C LYS A 111 60.05 -84.16 2.67
N ARG A 112 60.75 -84.19 1.52
CA ARG A 112 60.67 -83.15 0.49
C ARG A 112 59.26 -83.06 -0.13
N GLN A 113 58.62 -84.20 -0.39
CA GLN A 113 57.27 -84.28 -0.94
C GLN A 113 56.21 -83.75 0.04
N GLY A 114 56.38 -83.98 1.35
CA GLY A 114 55.55 -83.39 2.39
C GLY A 114 55.67 -81.86 2.44
N ILE A 115 56.90 -81.33 2.36
CA ILE A 115 57.16 -79.88 2.28
C ILE A 115 56.55 -79.29 1.00
N LEU A 116 56.75 -79.94 -0.15
CA LEU A 116 56.18 -79.53 -1.43
C LEU A 116 54.65 -79.45 -1.37
N MET A 117 53.99 -80.49 -0.85
CA MET A 117 52.54 -80.55 -0.70
C MET A 117 52.01 -79.43 0.21
N GLY A 118 52.69 -79.16 1.34
CA GLY A 118 52.36 -78.04 2.22
C GLY A 118 52.49 -76.67 1.54
N LEU A 119 53.55 -76.47 0.74
CA LEU A 119 53.74 -75.24 -0.05
C LEU A 119 52.70 -75.10 -1.17
N THR A 120 52.30 -76.19 -1.83
CA THR A 120 51.19 -76.17 -2.81
C THR A 120 49.88 -75.78 -2.13
N GLN A 121 49.58 -76.32 -0.95
CA GLN A 121 48.37 -76.01 -0.20
C GLN A 121 48.33 -74.53 0.28
N THR A 122 49.45 -73.94 0.70
CA THR A 122 49.49 -72.52 1.05
C THR A 122 49.41 -71.61 -0.18
N ILE A 123 50.03 -71.98 -1.31
CA ILE A 123 49.85 -71.26 -2.59
C ILE A 123 48.38 -71.29 -3.04
N GLU A 124 47.71 -72.44 -2.93
CA GLU A 124 46.27 -72.55 -3.21
C GLU A 124 45.40 -71.73 -2.27
N ALA A 125 45.71 -71.68 -0.97
CA ALA A 125 44.99 -70.85 0.00
C ALA A 125 45.14 -69.36 -0.33
N ASN A 126 46.39 -68.90 -0.51
CA ASN A 126 46.71 -67.52 -0.88
C ASN A 126 46.05 -67.11 -2.21
N SER A 127 45.98 -68.02 -3.18
CA SER A 127 45.27 -67.79 -4.46
C SER A 127 43.76 -67.61 -4.26
N LYS A 128 43.13 -68.42 -3.40
CA LYS A 128 41.70 -68.29 -3.04
C LYS A 128 41.42 -66.99 -2.27
N GLU A 129 42.37 -66.50 -1.46
CA GLU A 129 42.26 -65.20 -0.78
C GLU A 129 42.47 -64.02 -1.73
N LEU A 130 43.45 -64.10 -2.63
CA LEU A 130 43.68 -63.08 -3.68
C LEU A 130 42.44 -62.89 -4.56
N LEU A 131 41.76 -63.98 -4.94
CA LEU A 131 40.51 -63.91 -5.73
C LEU A 131 39.35 -63.26 -4.96
N LYS A 132 39.25 -63.45 -3.63
CA LYS A 132 38.26 -62.75 -2.79
C LYS A 132 38.57 -61.25 -2.74
N LEU A 133 39.82 -60.90 -2.42
CA LEU A 133 40.28 -59.50 -2.37
C LEU A 133 40.11 -58.80 -3.71
N GLN A 134 40.31 -59.50 -4.84
CA GLN A 134 40.05 -58.97 -6.17
C GLN A 134 38.55 -58.72 -6.41
N ALA A 135 37.67 -59.65 -6.01
CA ALA A 135 36.22 -59.47 -6.12
C ALA A 135 35.74 -58.29 -5.24
N GLU A 136 36.18 -58.23 -3.98
CA GLU A 136 35.90 -57.12 -3.07
C GLU A 136 36.39 -55.78 -3.62
N TYR A 137 37.61 -55.72 -4.16
CA TYR A 137 38.16 -54.53 -4.82
C TYR A 137 37.28 -54.09 -6.02
N THR A 138 36.85 -55.01 -6.88
CA THR A 138 35.96 -54.65 -8.00
C THR A 138 34.59 -54.16 -7.54
N GLY A 139 34.05 -54.70 -6.44
CA GLY A 139 32.83 -54.20 -5.81
C GLY A 139 33.00 -52.77 -5.27
N TRP A 140 34.09 -52.51 -4.53
CA TRP A 140 34.45 -51.17 -4.06
C TRP A 140 34.71 -50.18 -5.20
N GLN A 141 35.28 -50.63 -6.32
CA GLN A 141 35.47 -49.79 -7.50
C GLN A 141 34.14 -49.43 -8.17
N GLN A 142 33.17 -50.35 -8.21
CA GLN A 142 31.83 -50.09 -8.73
C GLN A 142 31.02 -49.15 -7.83
N THR A 143 31.04 -49.34 -6.50
CA THR A 143 30.35 -48.42 -5.58
C THR A 143 31.00 -47.05 -5.57
N LYS A 144 32.34 -46.95 -5.69
CA LYS A 144 33.02 -45.67 -5.89
C LYS A 144 32.52 -44.94 -7.15
N LEU A 145 32.50 -45.62 -8.30
CA LEU A 145 32.04 -45.02 -9.57
C LEU A 145 30.57 -44.57 -9.51
N TYR A 146 29.72 -45.30 -8.78
CA TYR A 146 28.34 -44.88 -8.52
C TYR A 146 28.29 -43.55 -7.74
N PHE A 147 29.04 -43.44 -6.63
CA PHE A 147 29.07 -42.20 -5.84
C PHE A 147 29.73 -41.04 -6.57
N GLU A 148 30.79 -41.27 -7.36
CA GLU A 148 31.40 -40.25 -8.22
C GLU A 148 30.39 -39.69 -9.24
N SER A 149 29.62 -40.57 -9.90
CA SER A 149 28.55 -40.17 -10.83
C SER A 149 27.40 -39.40 -10.15
N GLN A 150 27.05 -39.77 -8.92
CA GLN A 150 26.03 -39.04 -8.14
C GLN A 150 26.53 -37.63 -7.76
N ILE A 151 27.75 -37.51 -7.24
CA ILE A 151 28.39 -36.23 -6.89
C ILE A 151 28.49 -35.32 -8.13
N GLU A 152 28.84 -35.86 -9.30
CA GLU A 152 28.82 -35.11 -10.56
C GLU A 152 27.41 -34.62 -10.96
N SER A 153 26.33 -35.30 -10.54
CA SER A 153 24.97 -34.85 -10.79
C SER A 153 24.56 -33.75 -9.80
N GLU A 154 24.85 -33.93 -8.53
CA GLU A 154 24.57 -32.94 -7.48
C GLU A 154 25.30 -31.62 -7.76
N HIS A 155 26.57 -31.65 -8.23
CA HIS A 155 27.28 -30.45 -8.68
C HIS A 155 26.72 -29.82 -9.97
N ARG A 156 26.14 -30.61 -10.88
CA ARG A 156 25.44 -30.08 -12.07
C ARG A 156 24.17 -29.32 -11.65
N GLU A 157 23.39 -29.88 -10.75
CA GLU A 157 22.19 -29.27 -10.18
C GLU A 157 22.51 -28.03 -9.34
N GLU A 158 23.55 -28.09 -8.49
CA GLU A 158 24.11 -26.94 -7.77
C GLU A 158 24.46 -25.79 -8.71
N ALA A 159 25.18 -26.07 -9.81
CA ALA A 159 25.54 -25.06 -10.80
C ALA A 159 24.33 -24.47 -11.56
N GLU A 160 23.20 -25.16 -11.66
CA GLU A 160 21.96 -24.63 -12.24
C GLU A 160 21.15 -23.81 -11.23
N LEU A 161 21.09 -24.25 -9.97
CA LEU A 161 20.52 -23.48 -8.86
C LEU A 161 21.31 -22.18 -8.61
N GLU A 162 22.64 -22.20 -8.77
CA GLU A 162 23.46 -21.01 -8.63
C GLU A 162 23.26 -20.02 -9.79
N LYS A 163 23.10 -20.52 -11.03
CA LYS A 163 22.71 -19.70 -12.21
C LYS A 163 21.33 -19.06 -12.02
N SER A 164 20.33 -19.81 -11.55
CA SER A 164 18.98 -19.28 -11.32
C SER A 164 18.94 -18.30 -10.14
N SER A 165 19.66 -18.56 -9.05
CA SER A 165 19.88 -17.61 -7.95
C SER A 165 20.52 -16.30 -8.45
N LYS A 166 21.54 -16.40 -9.32
CA LYS A 166 22.17 -15.24 -9.98
C LYS A 166 21.23 -14.52 -10.96
N MET A 167 20.22 -15.19 -11.53
CA MET A 167 19.18 -14.54 -12.33
C MET A 167 18.21 -13.76 -11.44
N LEU A 168 17.60 -14.43 -10.45
CA LEU A 168 16.63 -13.84 -9.52
C LEU A 168 17.20 -12.62 -8.78
N LYS A 169 18.47 -12.67 -8.36
CA LYS A 169 19.16 -11.51 -7.73
C LYS A 169 19.26 -10.30 -8.69
N ARG A 170 19.48 -10.51 -9.99
CA ARG A 170 19.49 -9.41 -10.98
C ARG A 170 18.08 -8.85 -11.18
N ASP A 171 17.06 -9.70 -11.21
CA ASP A 171 15.68 -9.25 -11.41
C ASP A 171 15.09 -8.56 -10.16
N GLN A 172 15.49 -8.98 -8.96
CA GLN A 172 15.23 -8.25 -7.72
C GLN A 172 15.87 -6.84 -7.74
N LEU A 173 17.11 -6.72 -8.23
CA LEU A 173 17.76 -5.41 -8.40
C LEU A 173 17.04 -4.54 -9.45
N LYS A 174 16.61 -5.11 -10.60
CA LYS A 174 15.77 -4.40 -11.58
C LYS A 174 14.47 -3.91 -10.95
N LEU A 175 13.78 -4.76 -10.18
CA LEU A 175 12.52 -4.42 -9.51
C LEU A 175 12.73 -3.31 -8.49
N ASN A 176 13.79 -3.36 -7.68
CA ASN A 176 14.13 -2.31 -6.71
C ASN A 176 14.45 -0.97 -7.40
N MET A 177 15.16 -0.97 -8.55
CA MET A 177 15.38 0.24 -9.35
C MET A 177 14.07 0.80 -9.92
N LEU A 178 13.16 -0.06 -10.41
CA LEU A 178 11.85 0.35 -10.90
C LEU A 178 10.93 0.87 -9.78
N LEU A 179 10.98 0.28 -8.59
CA LEU A 179 10.26 0.75 -7.40
C LEU A 179 10.78 2.13 -6.96
N SER A 180 12.10 2.32 -6.89
CA SER A 180 12.72 3.62 -6.60
C SER A 180 12.29 4.69 -7.62
N LYS A 181 12.36 4.38 -8.93
CA LYS A 181 11.94 5.29 -9.99
C LYS A 181 10.42 5.60 -9.95
N LYS A 182 9.58 4.63 -9.61
CA LYS A 182 8.14 4.85 -9.41
C LYS A 182 7.86 5.71 -8.17
N GLY A 183 8.61 5.52 -7.08
CA GLY A 183 8.53 6.36 -5.88
C GLY A 183 8.89 7.81 -6.17
N GLN A 184 10.01 8.03 -6.88
CA GLN A 184 10.42 9.37 -7.34
C GLN A 184 9.37 10.03 -8.23
N LEU A 185 8.81 9.30 -9.21
CA LEU A 185 7.74 9.83 -10.07
C LEU A 185 6.47 10.15 -9.29
N SER A 186 6.06 9.29 -8.35
CA SER A 186 4.91 9.53 -7.48
C SER A 186 5.11 10.74 -6.57
N GLN A 187 6.31 10.93 -6.04
CA GLN A 187 6.65 12.09 -5.20
C GLN A 187 6.66 13.39 -6.03
N ALA A 188 7.21 13.35 -7.25
CA ALA A 188 7.20 14.50 -8.15
C ALA A 188 5.77 14.91 -8.53
N LEU A 189 4.90 13.95 -8.89
CA LEU A 189 3.49 14.23 -9.19
C LEU A 189 2.71 14.75 -7.96
N GLN A 190 3.02 14.27 -6.75
CA GLN A 190 2.44 14.83 -5.52
C GLN A 190 2.90 16.27 -5.25
N GLN A 191 4.17 16.59 -5.52
CA GLN A 191 4.70 17.95 -5.39
C GLN A 191 4.11 18.89 -6.45
N GLU A 192 3.99 18.43 -7.71
CA GLU A 192 3.38 19.18 -8.81
C GLU A 192 1.89 19.48 -8.53
N ASN A 193 1.12 18.47 -8.09
CA ASN A 193 -0.27 18.65 -7.67
C ASN A 193 -0.39 19.65 -6.50
N ALA A 194 0.43 19.53 -5.46
CA ALA A 194 0.40 20.47 -4.33
C ALA A 194 0.70 21.92 -4.76
N VAL A 195 1.66 22.12 -5.67
CA VAL A 195 1.93 23.44 -6.26
C VAL A 195 0.73 23.94 -7.06
N MET A 196 0.17 23.11 -7.96
CA MET A 196 -1.03 23.46 -8.73
C MET A 196 -2.23 23.82 -7.84
N GLU A 197 -2.48 23.06 -6.77
CA GLU A 197 -3.52 23.36 -5.77
C GLU A 197 -3.29 24.72 -5.12
N THR A 198 -2.06 25.03 -4.69
CA THR A 198 -1.76 26.37 -4.15
C THR A 198 -1.95 27.47 -5.19
N ASP A 199 -1.60 27.24 -6.45
CA ASP A 199 -1.79 28.18 -7.56
C ASP A 199 -3.27 28.45 -7.83
N PHE A 200 -4.11 27.41 -7.85
CA PHE A 200 -5.56 27.55 -7.97
C PHE A 200 -6.17 28.32 -6.79
N ILE A 201 -5.71 28.05 -5.55
CA ILE A 201 -6.16 28.77 -4.35
C ILE A 201 -5.79 30.25 -4.41
N HIS A 202 -4.60 30.61 -4.92
CA HIS A 202 -4.22 32.01 -5.10
C HIS A 202 -5.07 32.70 -6.18
N ARG A 203 -5.21 32.09 -7.36
CA ARG A 203 -6.04 32.64 -8.45
C ARG A 203 -7.50 32.83 -8.05
N LEU A 204 -8.04 31.91 -7.25
CA LEU A 204 -9.39 32.01 -6.67
C LEU A 204 -9.50 33.19 -5.70
N LYS A 205 -8.56 33.34 -4.75
CA LYS A 205 -8.51 34.49 -3.82
C LYS A 205 -8.30 35.83 -4.53
N ASP A 206 -7.60 35.84 -5.65
CA ASP A 206 -7.42 37.04 -6.47
C ASP A 206 -8.74 37.43 -7.17
N ALA A 207 -9.45 36.44 -7.74
CA ALA A 207 -10.78 36.65 -8.32
C ALA A 207 -11.83 37.07 -7.27
N GLU A 208 -11.81 36.49 -6.07
CA GLU A 208 -12.65 36.93 -4.93
C GLU A 208 -12.39 38.39 -4.57
N ARG A 209 -11.13 38.84 -4.51
CA ARG A 209 -10.78 40.23 -4.22
C ARG A 209 -11.24 41.19 -5.32
N GLU A 210 -11.17 40.81 -6.60
CA GLU A 210 -11.75 41.63 -7.67
C GLU A 210 -13.29 41.64 -7.66
N ALA A 211 -13.94 40.53 -7.32
CA ALA A 211 -15.39 40.47 -7.15
C ALA A 211 -15.86 41.42 -6.02
N VAL A 212 -15.19 41.42 -4.86
CA VAL A 212 -15.46 42.36 -3.76
C VAL A 212 -15.24 43.81 -4.19
N LYS A 213 -14.13 44.12 -4.90
CA LYS A 213 -13.89 45.47 -5.44
C LYS A 213 -14.97 45.93 -6.41
N MET A 214 -15.56 45.01 -7.19
CA MET A 214 -16.67 45.33 -8.11
C MET A 214 -17.99 45.51 -7.35
N GLN A 215 -18.27 44.68 -6.34
CA GLN A 215 -19.42 44.83 -5.46
C GLN A 215 -19.43 46.20 -4.74
N MET A 216 -18.29 46.61 -4.16
CA MET A 216 -18.16 47.94 -3.53
C MET A 216 -18.40 49.10 -4.50
N LYS A 217 -18.08 48.96 -5.79
CA LYS A 217 -18.41 49.97 -6.82
C LYS A 217 -19.91 50.00 -7.08
N VAL A 218 -20.57 48.84 -7.19
CA VAL A 218 -22.02 48.74 -7.37
C VAL A 218 -22.75 49.40 -6.21
N GLU A 219 -22.37 49.07 -4.97
CA GLU A 219 -22.91 49.67 -3.74
C GLU A 219 -22.76 51.19 -3.75
N LYS A 220 -21.55 51.73 -4.01
CA LYS A 220 -21.33 53.17 -4.14
C LYS A 220 -22.23 53.81 -5.21
N THR A 221 -22.37 53.21 -6.39
CA THR A 221 -23.25 53.76 -7.44
C THR A 221 -24.74 53.69 -7.08
N GLN A 222 -25.15 52.70 -6.28
CA GLN A 222 -26.51 52.60 -5.77
C GLN A 222 -26.77 53.66 -4.69
N GLU A 223 -25.82 53.93 -3.78
CA GLU A 223 -25.91 55.07 -2.86
C GLU A 223 -26.00 56.42 -3.60
N GLU A 224 -25.16 56.63 -4.62
CA GLU A 224 -25.18 57.86 -5.44
C GLU A 224 -26.52 58.03 -6.16
N LYS A 225 -27.07 56.94 -6.72
CA LYS A 225 -28.42 56.91 -7.29
C LYS A 225 -29.51 57.20 -6.26
N GLU A 226 -29.42 56.68 -5.04
CA GLU A 226 -30.39 56.96 -3.97
C GLU A 226 -30.31 58.41 -3.48
N ARG A 227 -29.10 58.97 -3.34
CA ARG A 227 -28.89 60.40 -3.07
C ARG A 227 -29.53 61.27 -4.16
N LEU A 228 -29.35 60.91 -5.44
CA LEU A 228 -29.96 61.61 -6.56
C LEU A 228 -31.49 61.46 -6.59
N LEU A 229 -32.04 60.27 -6.33
CA LEU A 229 -33.48 60.04 -6.24
C LEU A 229 -34.13 60.86 -5.12
N ASN A 230 -33.49 60.96 -3.95
CA ASN A 230 -33.97 61.82 -2.87
C ASN A 230 -33.98 63.30 -3.30
N SER A 231 -32.92 63.78 -3.96
CA SER A 231 -32.87 65.16 -4.48
C SER A 231 -33.92 65.43 -5.57
N LEU A 232 -34.28 64.43 -6.38
CA LEU A 232 -35.36 64.52 -7.37
C LEU A 232 -36.72 64.64 -6.69
N VAL A 233 -37.01 63.80 -5.69
CA VAL A 233 -38.25 63.87 -4.90
C VAL A 233 -38.37 65.19 -4.13
N GLU A 234 -37.25 65.77 -3.69
CA GLU A 234 -37.23 67.13 -3.13
C GLU A 234 -37.52 68.20 -4.18
N ALA A 235 -36.96 68.10 -5.38
CA ALA A 235 -37.28 68.99 -6.50
C ALA A 235 -38.75 68.89 -6.92
N GLU A 236 -39.32 67.69 -7.02
CA GLU A 236 -40.74 67.44 -7.28
C GLU A 236 -41.63 68.10 -6.20
N ARG A 237 -41.28 67.98 -4.92
CA ARG A 237 -41.97 68.67 -3.82
C ARG A 237 -41.91 70.20 -3.98
N GLN A 238 -40.78 70.75 -4.40
CA GLN A 238 -40.66 72.19 -4.68
C GLN A 238 -41.50 72.62 -5.88
N ILE A 239 -41.52 71.84 -6.97
CA ILE A 239 -42.38 72.08 -8.14
C ILE A 239 -43.85 72.13 -7.71
N MET A 240 -44.34 71.11 -6.98
CA MET A 240 -45.71 71.06 -6.46
C MET A 240 -46.06 72.27 -5.55
N LEU A 241 -45.10 72.75 -4.75
CA LEU A 241 -45.28 73.95 -3.92
C LEU A 241 -45.37 75.23 -4.78
N TRP A 242 -44.54 75.37 -5.82
CA TRP A 242 -44.57 76.51 -6.73
C TRP A 242 -45.80 76.48 -7.66
N GLU A 243 -46.26 75.31 -8.08
CA GLU A 243 -47.52 75.13 -8.80
C GLU A 243 -48.70 75.54 -7.93
N LYS A 244 -48.79 75.06 -6.68
CA LYS A 244 -49.83 75.47 -5.73
C LYS A 244 -49.81 76.97 -5.46
N LYS A 245 -48.62 77.56 -5.28
CA LYS A 245 -48.46 79.02 -5.12
C LYS A 245 -48.88 79.79 -6.37
N THR A 246 -48.57 79.28 -7.56
CA THR A 246 -49.00 79.85 -8.84
C THR A 246 -50.50 79.76 -9.02
N GLN A 247 -51.12 78.65 -8.62
CA GLN A 247 -52.57 78.43 -8.66
C GLN A 247 -53.31 79.37 -7.71
N LEU A 248 -52.85 79.51 -6.45
CA LEU A 248 -53.41 80.51 -5.51
C LEU A 248 -53.31 81.94 -6.05
N VAL A 249 -52.22 82.28 -6.75
CA VAL A 249 -52.06 83.60 -7.40
C VAL A 249 -52.92 83.76 -8.65
N LYS A 250 -53.26 82.68 -9.37
CA LYS A 250 -54.27 82.69 -10.45
C LYS A 250 -55.67 82.91 -9.86
N GLU A 251 -56.03 82.14 -8.83
CA GLU A 251 -57.33 82.21 -8.14
C GLU A 251 -57.56 83.59 -7.52
N MET A 252 -56.57 84.12 -6.80
CA MET A 252 -56.59 85.48 -6.26
C MET A 252 -56.73 86.54 -7.37
N ARG A 253 -56.07 86.36 -8.53
CA ARG A 253 -56.26 87.24 -9.68
C ARG A 253 -57.68 87.14 -10.26
N SER A 254 -58.24 85.95 -10.45
CA SER A 254 -59.62 85.81 -10.94
C SER A 254 -60.66 86.36 -9.97
N ALA A 255 -60.47 86.21 -8.66
CA ALA A 255 -61.35 86.80 -7.65
C ALA A 255 -61.25 88.34 -7.66
N MET A 256 -60.03 88.88 -7.82
CA MET A 256 -59.83 90.32 -8.02
C MET A 256 -60.41 90.82 -9.35
N ASP A 257 -60.45 90.00 -10.40
CA ASP A 257 -61.04 90.33 -11.70
C ASP A 257 -62.57 90.42 -11.66
N VAL A 258 -63.23 89.56 -10.87
CA VAL A 258 -64.66 89.75 -10.54
C VAL A 258 -64.86 91.10 -9.84
N GLY A 259 -63.98 91.46 -8.90
CA GLY A 259 -63.94 92.79 -8.28
C GLY A 259 -63.53 93.94 -9.22
N GLN A 260 -62.87 93.66 -10.36
CA GLN A 260 -62.60 94.70 -11.35
C GLN A 260 -63.88 95.19 -12.02
N GLY A 261 -64.93 94.36 -12.13
CA GLY A 261 -66.25 94.81 -12.58
C GLY A 261 -66.78 95.98 -11.74
N GLU A 262 -66.73 95.84 -10.41
CA GLU A 262 -67.13 96.88 -9.45
C GLU A 262 -66.15 98.08 -9.48
N SER A 263 -64.85 97.83 -9.61
CA SER A 263 -63.86 98.89 -9.78
C SER A 263 -64.09 99.71 -11.06
N HIS A 264 -64.53 99.07 -12.15
CA HIS A 264 -64.82 99.71 -13.42
C HIS A 264 -66.15 100.47 -13.41
N THR A 265 -67.21 99.97 -12.74
CA THR A 265 -68.44 100.76 -12.56
C THR A 265 -68.19 101.97 -11.66
N MET A 266 -67.41 101.83 -10.58
CA MET A 266 -66.98 102.97 -9.76
C MET A 266 -66.17 103.99 -10.56
N LYS A 267 -65.18 103.57 -11.37
CA LYS A 267 -64.39 104.47 -12.24
C LYS A 267 -65.27 105.16 -13.28
N ALA A 268 -66.24 104.46 -13.87
CA ALA A 268 -67.18 105.05 -14.82
C ALA A 268 -68.11 106.09 -14.18
N GLU A 269 -68.56 105.86 -12.93
CA GLU A 269 -69.38 106.83 -12.20
C GLU A 269 -68.57 108.03 -11.71
N ILE A 270 -67.32 107.84 -11.27
CA ILE A 270 -66.37 108.93 -11.02
C ILE A 270 -66.22 109.78 -12.28
N HIS A 271 -66.01 109.17 -13.45
CA HIS A 271 -65.87 109.93 -14.70
C HIS A 271 -67.16 110.65 -15.13
N ARG A 272 -68.35 110.05 -14.88
CA ARG A 272 -69.64 110.76 -15.03
C ARG A 272 -69.73 111.97 -14.11
N MET A 273 -69.27 111.86 -12.86
CA MET A 273 -69.22 112.98 -11.92
C MET A 273 -68.23 114.06 -12.37
N GLU A 274 -67.03 113.71 -12.85
CA GLU A 274 -66.05 114.64 -13.43
C GLU A 274 -66.62 115.42 -14.62
N VAL A 275 -67.31 114.72 -15.54
CA VAL A 275 -67.99 115.33 -16.69
C VAL A 275 -69.11 116.26 -16.24
N ARG A 276 -69.91 115.87 -15.23
CA ARG A 276 -70.97 116.72 -14.66
C ARG A 276 -70.41 117.94 -13.93
N LEU A 277 -69.30 117.81 -13.22
CA LEU A 277 -68.57 118.92 -12.59
C LEU A 277 -68.03 119.88 -13.67
N SER A 278 -67.49 119.34 -14.76
CA SER A 278 -67.06 120.10 -15.93
C SER A 278 -68.21 120.82 -16.67
N GLN A 279 -69.41 120.23 -16.68
CA GLN A 279 -70.62 120.89 -17.20
C GLN A 279 -71.08 122.03 -16.29
N LEU A 280 -71.11 121.82 -14.97
CA LEU A 280 -71.43 122.86 -13.98
C LEU A 280 -70.43 124.03 -14.03
N MET A 281 -69.14 123.75 -14.22
CA MET A 281 -68.13 124.80 -14.42
C MET A 281 -68.38 125.62 -15.69
N ARG A 282 -68.76 124.98 -16.81
CA ARG A 282 -69.16 125.72 -18.03
C ARG A 282 -70.45 126.52 -17.83
N GLN A 283 -71.44 126.00 -17.09
CA GLN A 283 -72.65 126.76 -16.76
C GLN A 283 -72.33 128.01 -15.91
N ARG A 284 -71.45 127.87 -14.90
CA ARG A 284 -70.91 129.00 -14.13
C ARG A 284 -70.22 130.03 -15.02
N GLU A 285 -69.42 129.59 -15.99
CA GLU A 285 -68.70 130.47 -16.91
C GLU A 285 -69.65 131.21 -17.88
N CYS A 286 -70.67 130.52 -18.41
CA CYS A 286 -71.72 131.15 -19.21
C CYS A 286 -72.48 132.22 -18.41
N LEU A 287 -72.88 131.94 -17.17
CA LEU A 287 -73.51 132.91 -16.29
C LEU A 287 -72.58 134.09 -15.95
N LEU A 288 -71.26 133.86 -15.85
CA LEU A 288 -70.27 134.92 -15.70
C LEU A 288 -70.29 135.85 -16.92
N ARG A 289 -70.16 135.29 -18.13
CA ARG A 289 -70.17 136.04 -19.40
C ARG A 289 -71.50 136.73 -19.69
N GLU A 290 -72.62 136.15 -19.28
CA GLU A 290 -73.92 136.85 -19.32
C GLU A 290 -73.95 138.03 -18.36
N SER A 291 -73.41 137.89 -17.13
CA SER A 291 -73.31 138.99 -16.18
C SER A 291 -72.41 140.11 -16.70
N GLU A 292 -71.23 139.79 -17.23
CA GLU A 292 -70.31 140.71 -17.93
C GLU A 292 -71.03 141.41 -19.09
N ALA A 293 -71.77 140.66 -19.92
CA ALA A 293 -72.55 141.23 -21.02
C ALA A 293 -73.73 142.11 -20.54
N THR A 294 -74.25 141.95 -19.31
CA THR A 294 -75.19 142.92 -18.72
C THR A 294 -74.49 144.15 -18.14
N VAL A 295 -73.26 144.02 -17.66
CA VAL A 295 -72.43 145.16 -17.23
C VAL A 295 -72.03 146.02 -18.43
N ALA A 296 -71.50 145.42 -19.51
CA ALA A 296 -71.20 146.13 -20.75
C ALA A 296 -72.43 146.81 -21.40
N ARG A 297 -73.62 146.19 -21.27
CA ARG A 297 -74.91 146.81 -21.65
C ARG A 297 -75.30 148.00 -20.75
N ARG A 298 -74.94 147.99 -19.46
CA ARG A 298 -75.13 149.15 -18.57
C ARG A 298 -74.13 150.27 -18.89
N GLU A 299 -72.87 149.94 -19.14
CA GLU A 299 -71.82 150.91 -19.50
C GLU A 299 -72.17 151.65 -20.81
N THR A 300 -72.62 150.92 -21.85
CA THR A 300 -73.11 151.55 -23.09
C THR A 300 -74.40 152.37 -22.94
N ILE A 301 -75.19 152.14 -21.88
CA ILE A 301 -76.33 153.00 -21.50
C ILE A 301 -75.84 154.26 -20.77
N VAL A 302 -74.84 154.16 -19.88
CA VAL A 302 -74.22 155.31 -19.20
C VAL A 302 -73.57 156.25 -20.23
N LEU A 303 -72.74 155.71 -21.14
CA LEU A 303 -72.09 156.50 -22.19
C LEU A 303 -73.10 157.17 -23.14
N ARG A 304 -74.23 156.52 -23.46
CA ARG A 304 -75.33 157.15 -24.21
C ARG A 304 -76.00 158.29 -23.43
N LYS A 305 -76.17 158.13 -22.11
CA LYS A 305 -76.77 159.17 -21.24
C LYS A 305 -75.84 160.38 -21.10
N GLU A 306 -74.53 160.17 -21.00
CA GLU A 306 -73.52 161.23 -20.95
C GLU A 306 -73.38 161.98 -22.29
N ALA A 307 -73.62 161.31 -23.41
CA ALA A 307 -73.67 161.93 -24.74
C ALA A 307 -74.94 162.78 -24.98
N MET A 308 -76.08 162.44 -24.36
CA MET A 308 -77.33 163.21 -24.48
C MET A 308 -77.37 164.50 -23.63
N MET A 309 -76.60 164.57 -22.54
CA MET A 309 -76.67 165.65 -21.54
C MET A 309 -75.89 166.93 -21.92
N ARG A 310 -75.79 167.30 -23.21
CA ARG A 310 -74.93 168.42 -23.64
C ARG A 310 -75.47 169.36 -24.72
N ASN A 311 -76.76 169.33 -25.07
CA ASN A 311 -77.37 170.37 -25.92
C ASN A 311 -78.85 170.65 -25.58
N SER A 312 -79.24 171.92 -25.77
CA SER A 312 -80.57 172.52 -25.53
C SER A 312 -81.16 172.46 -24.10
N LEU A 313 -81.21 173.64 -23.48
CA LEU A 313 -82.11 174.07 -22.40
C LEU A 313 -83.59 173.72 -22.72
N LYS A 314 -84.57 173.62 -21.80
CA LYS A 314 -84.86 174.50 -20.62
C LYS A 314 -86.01 173.88 -19.78
N GLN A 315 -85.94 173.92 -18.43
CA GLN A 315 -87.05 173.77 -17.43
C GLN A 315 -87.91 172.47 -17.47
N ALA A 316 -88.42 171.90 -16.36
CA ALA A 316 -88.28 172.06 -14.90
C ALA A 316 -88.77 170.72 -14.23
N THR A 317 -88.93 170.48 -12.93
CA THR A 317 -88.91 171.32 -11.72
C THR A 317 -88.22 170.61 -10.53
N GLN A 318 -88.97 169.99 -9.60
CA GLN A 318 -88.49 169.42 -8.32
C GLN A 318 -89.51 168.37 -7.81
N GLY A 319 -89.06 167.18 -7.38
CA GLY A 319 -89.92 166.15 -6.79
C GLY A 319 -89.24 164.78 -6.59
N ASP A 320 -89.77 163.98 -5.66
CA ASP A 320 -89.59 162.53 -5.50
C ASP A 320 -88.17 161.94 -5.28
N LEU A 321 -87.47 162.43 -4.26
CA LEU A 321 -86.25 161.81 -3.72
C LEU A 321 -86.48 161.04 -2.39
N SER A 322 -87.72 160.62 -2.10
CA SER A 322 -88.19 160.51 -0.70
C SER A 322 -88.85 159.19 -0.24
N LEU A 323 -88.92 158.11 -1.05
CA LEU A 323 -89.76 156.93 -0.70
C LEU A 323 -89.09 155.54 -0.63
N SER A 324 -88.10 155.19 -1.46
CA SER A 324 -87.63 153.79 -1.54
C SER A 324 -86.78 153.29 -0.35
N ILE A 325 -86.39 154.14 0.59
CA ILE A 325 -85.53 153.76 1.73
C ILE A 325 -86.26 152.84 2.74
N GLN A 326 -87.59 152.84 2.80
CA GLN A 326 -88.36 151.98 3.74
C GLN A 326 -88.48 150.49 3.34
N GLY A 327 -88.06 150.09 2.14
CA GLY A 327 -88.29 148.73 1.64
C GLY A 327 -87.47 147.63 2.34
N LEU A 328 -86.24 147.92 2.78
CA LEU A 328 -85.23 146.90 3.11
C LEU A 328 -85.25 146.41 4.57
N GLN A 329 -86.09 146.95 5.46
CA GLN A 329 -86.06 146.64 6.90
C GLN A 329 -87.08 145.58 7.38
N ARG A 330 -87.82 144.91 6.48
CA ARG A 330 -88.99 144.08 6.84
C ARG A 330 -88.90 142.56 6.59
N LYS A 331 -87.78 142.02 6.06
CA LYS A 331 -87.66 140.58 5.74
C LYS A 331 -86.42 139.86 6.31
N ILE A 332 -85.87 140.36 7.42
CA ILE A 332 -84.79 139.70 8.18
C ILE A 332 -85.29 139.44 9.61
N ARG A 333 -86.50 138.85 9.77
CA ARG A 333 -87.10 138.65 11.12
C ARG A 333 -88.05 137.46 11.32
N GLU A 334 -88.10 136.52 10.38
CA GLU A 334 -88.80 135.24 10.49
C GLU A 334 -87.74 134.15 10.16
N ALA A 335 -87.02 133.56 11.11
CA ALA A 335 -87.44 132.56 12.13
C ALA A 335 -87.81 131.20 11.50
N HIS A 336 -87.46 130.01 12.01
CA HIS A 336 -86.49 129.42 12.96
C HIS A 336 -86.97 127.96 13.17
N LYS A 337 -86.15 127.10 13.82
CA LYS A 337 -86.52 125.86 14.59
C LYS A 337 -86.75 124.49 13.88
N VAL A 338 -86.23 123.43 14.57
CA VAL A 338 -86.86 122.10 14.87
C VAL A 338 -86.85 121.04 13.73
N LYS A 339 -86.54 119.73 13.94
CA LYS A 339 -86.17 118.91 15.14
C LYS A 339 -85.46 117.57 14.75
N GLU A 340 -84.81 116.91 15.73
CA GLU A 340 -84.72 115.44 16.07
C GLU A 340 -84.82 114.34 14.97
N ALA A 341 -84.27 113.12 15.10
CA ALA A 341 -83.30 112.43 15.99
C ALA A 341 -82.95 111.06 15.29
N ASP A 342 -82.19 110.07 15.77
CA ASP A 342 -81.44 109.80 17.02
C ASP A 342 -80.21 108.91 16.63
N GLY A 343 -79.55 108.02 17.39
CA GLY A 343 -79.62 107.55 18.80
C GLY A 343 -78.88 106.21 18.96
N THR A 344 -78.17 105.97 20.08
CA THR A 344 -77.36 104.74 20.32
C THR A 344 -77.37 104.30 21.79
N LEU A 345 -77.45 102.99 22.08
CA LEU A 345 -77.26 102.40 23.41
C LEU A 345 -76.64 100.98 23.35
N ILE A 346 -76.18 100.45 24.50
CA ILE A 346 -75.19 99.33 24.60
C ILE A 346 -75.61 98.28 25.68
N PRO A 347 -74.70 97.52 26.32
CA PRO A 347 -74.31 96.12 26.07
C PRO A 347 -74.99 95.03 26.97
N SER A 348 -74.70 93.74 26.70
CA SER A 348 -74.79 92.65 27.69
C SER A 348 -73.75 91.54 27.43
N GLU A 349 -73.17 90.97 28.48
CA GLU A 349 -72.34 89.75 28.43
C GLU A 349 -73.12 88.54 28.99
N ILE A 350 -72.73 87.32 28.60
CA ILE A 350 -72.52 86.16 29.50
C ILE A 350 -71.84 85.02 28.71
N SER A 351 -71.07 84.18 29.41
CA SER A 351 -70.20 83.15 28.83
C SER A 351 -70.44 81.77 29.44
N LEU A 352 -69.69 80.77 28.96
CA LEU A 352 -69.49 79.42 29.51
C LEU A 352 -70.64 78.40 29.42
N LEU A 353 -70.56 77.56 28.38
CA LEU A 353 -70.46 76.11 28.62
C LEU A 353 -69.45 75.49 27.63
N GLY A 354 -68.39 74.86 28.14
CA GLY A 354 -67.36 74.20 27.29
C GLY A 354 -66.01 73.94 27.96
N ASN A 355 -65.55 74.83 28.86
CA ASN A 355 -64.18 74.80 29.39
C ASN A 355 -63.96 73.93 30.63
N LEU A 356 -64.85 72.98 30.94
CA LEU A 356 -64.68 72.10 32.12
C LEU A 356 -63.71 70.94 31.84
N GLY A 357 -63.83 70.26 30.70
CA GLY A 357 -62.97 69.12 30.36
C GLY A 357 -61.50 69.48 30.24
N HIS A 358 -61.19 70.62 29.61
CA HIS A 358 -59.81 71.11 29.47
C HIS A 358 -59.21 71.56 30.82
N LEU A 359 -60.02 72.13 31.72
CA LEU A 359 -59.60 72.50 33.07
C LEU A 359 -59.30 71.26 33.93
N VAL A 360 -60.15 70.22 33.86
CA VAL A 360 -59.91 68.93 34.55
C VAL A 360 -58.66 68.23 34.00
N ALA A 361 -58.41 68.29 32.69
CA ALA A 361 -57.17 67.77 32.09
C ALA A 361 -55.92 68.52 32.60
N LEU A 362 -55.98 69.85 32.67
CA LEU A 362 -54.88 70.68 33.18
C LEU A 362 -54.65 70.49 34.68
N GLN A 363 -55.70 70.40 35.50
CA GLN A 363 -55.61 70.03 36.92
C GLN A 363 -55.02 68.62 37.11
N SER A 364 -55.43 67.67 36.27
CA SER A 364 -54.90 66.29 36.26
C SER A 364 -53.42 66.22 35.87
N ARG A 365 -52.92 67.19 35.07
CA ARG A 365 -51.50 67.31 34.73
C ARG A 365 -50.72 68.05 35.82
N ALA A 366 -51.29 69.11 36.39
CA ALA A 366 -50.70 69.87 37.50
C ALA A 366 -50.55 69.01 38.77
N LYS A 367 -51.52 68.15 39.09
CA LYS A 367 -51.44 67.22 40.24
C LYS A 367 -50.30 66.20 40.08
N ARG A 368 -50.09 65.66 38.87
CA ARG A 368 -48.98 64.74 38.56
C ARG A 368 -47.61 65.44 38.65
N LEU A 369 -47.50 66.64 38.08
CA LEU A 369 -46.27 67.44 38.18
C LEU A 369 -45.92 67.77 39.64
N ARG A 370 -46.92 68.11 40.47
CA ARG A 370 -46.73 68.36 41.90
C ARG A 370 -46.18 67.13 42.63
N THR A 371 -46.75 65.94 42.41
CA THR A 371 -46.24 64.68 43.01
C THR A 371 -44.84 64.27 42.54
N VAL A 372 -44.38 64.78 41.38
CA VAL A 372 -42.99 64.60 40.90
C VAL A 372 -42.05 65.59 41.61
N CYS A 373 -42.45 66.86 41.77
CA CYS A 373 -41.66 67.86 42.50
C CYS A 373 -41.55 67.55 44.02
N GLU A 374 -42.57 66.92 44.60
CA GLU A 374 -42.61 66.50 46.02
C GLU A 374 -41.90 65.14 46.26
N GLY A 375 -41.08 64.66 45.31
CA GLY A 375 -40.19 63.50 45.45
C GLY A 375 -40.88 62.13 45.61
N SER A 376 -42.22 62.09 45.60
CA SER A 376 -43.01 60.91 46.00
C SER A 376 -43.60 60.14 44.81
N TYR A 377 -43.03 60.29 43.62
CA TYR A 377 -43.51 59.62 42.40
C TYR A 377 -42.87 58.24 42.20
N ARG A 378 -43.62 57.18 42.53
CA ARG A 378 -43.29 55.80 42.14
C ARG A 378 -43.96 55.49 40.79
N ALA A 379 -43.17 55.13 39.78
CA ALA A 379 -43.69 54.80 38.46
C ALA A 379 -44.61 53.56 38.51
N LEU A 380 -45.76 53.64 37.84
CA LEU A 380 -46.76 52.56 37.73
C LEU A 380 -46.43 51.52 36.65
N SER A 381 -45.20 51.52 36.15
CA SER A 381 -44.66 50.55 35.20
C SER A 381 -43.58 49.73 35.88
N THR A 382 -43.93 48.54 36.40
CA THR A 382 -42.93 47.48 36.60
C THR A 382 -42.43 47.01 35.24
N PRO A 383 -41.18 46.53 35.11
CA PRO A 383 -40.67 46.02 33.83
C PRO A 383 -41.57 44.91 33.26
N GLU A 384 -42.03 44.00 34.13
CA GLU A 384 -42.99 42.93 33.84
C GLU A 384 -44.28 43.42 33.15
N SER A 385 -44.77 44.61 33.51
CA SER A 385 -45.98 45.22 32.93
C SER A 385 -45.75 45.74 31.51
N VAL A 386 -44.52 46.23 31.23
CA VAL A 386 -44.10 46.66 29.89
C VAL A 386 -43.80 45.45 29.02
N GLU A 387 -43.12 44.46 29.55
CA GLU A 387 -42.78 43.19 28.89
C GLU A 387 -44.05 42.40 28.51
N ALA A 388 -45.01 42.26 29.42
CA ALA A 388 -46.32 41.67 29.13
C ALA A 388 -47.23 42.54 28.23
N ALA A 389 -46.87 43.78 27.95
CA ALA A 389 -47.52 44.62 26.93
C ALA A 389 -46.84 44.48 25.56
N LEU A 390 -45.51 44.36 25.53
CA LEU A 390 -44.73 44.07 24.33
C LEU A 390 -45.06 42.68 23.77
N GLN A 391 -45.03 41.64 24.60
CA GLN A 391 -45.36 40.27 24.18
C GLN A 391 -46.75 40.21 23.52
N ARG A 392 -47.76 40.85 24.13
CA ARG A 392 -49.12 40.93 23.55
C ARG A 392 -49.20 41.68 22.22
N GLN A 393 -48.23 42.53 21.88
CA GLN A 393 -48.13 43.12 20.54
C GLN A 393 -47.40 42.18 19.58
N THR A 394 -46.33 41.52 20.02
CA THR A 394 -45.63 40.47 19.27
C THR A 394 -46.57 39.34 18.87
N ASP A 395 -47.38 38.81 19.79
CA ASP A 395 -48.39 37.77 19.55
C ASP A 395 -49.43 38.22 18.50
N ARG A 396 -49.85 39.49 18.55
CA ARG A 396 -50.82 40.08 17.61
C ARG A 396 -50.20 40.30 16.22
N LEU A 397 -48.93 40.70 16.14
CA LEU A 397 -48.22 40.82 14.87
C LEU A 397 -48.06 39.44 14.20
N HIS A 398 -47.74 38.40 14.97
CA HIS A 398 -47.71 37.02 14.47
C HIS A 398 -49.09 36.55 13.98
N ALA A 399 -50.15 36.79 14.75
CA ALA A 399 -51.52 36.46 14.32
C ALA A 399 -51.93 37.16 13.02
N ILE A 400 -51.60 38.46 12.88
CA ILE A 400 -51.85 39.25 11.67
C ILE A 400 -51.02 38.72 10.48
N SER A 401 -49.76 38.35 10.71
CA SER A 401 -48.88 37.77 9.69
C SER A 401 -49.43 36.46 9.14
N THR A 402 -49.87 35.54 10.02
CA THR A 402 -50.50 34.26 9.64
C THR A 402 -51.79 34.46 8.84
N ILE A 403 -52.64 35.43 9.23
CA ILE A 403 -53.86 35.79 8.47
C ILE A 403 -53.48 36.35 7.08
N LEU A 404 -52.48 37.22 7.00
CA LEU A 404 -52.01 37.78 5.72
C LEU A 404 -51.41 36.72 4.80
N HIS A 405 -50.66 35.75 5.34
CA HIS A 405 -50.10 34.65 4.55
C HIS A 405 -51.23 33.81 3.94
N ARG A 406 -52.20 33.39 4.77
CA ARG A 406 -53.37 32.63 4.34
C ARG A 406 -54.22 33.36 3.29
N VAL A 407 -54.45 34.67 3.45
CA VAL A 407 -55.17 35.49 2.45
C VAL A 407 -54.37 35.62 1.14
N CYS A 408 -53.03 35.58 1.18
CA CYS A 408 -52.19 35.55 -0.02
C CYS A 408 -52.22 34.19 -0.76
N GLU A 409 -52.53 33.09 -0.07
CA GLU A 409 -52.79 31.78 -0.68
C GLU A 409 -54.21 31.69 -1.24
N GLU A 410 -55.22 32.08 -0.46
CA GLU A 410 -56.64 32.01 -0.84
C GLU A 410 -57.00 32.99 -1.98
N PHE A 411 -56.30 34.13 -2.11
CA PHE A 411 -56.57 35.15 -3.15
C PHE A 411 -55.32 35.62 -3.91
N PRO A 412 -54.79 34.82 -4.87
CA PRO A 412 -53.55 35.13 -5.60
C PRO A 412 -53.53 36.49 -6.32
N GLN A 413 -54.70 36.98 -6.77
CA GLN A 413 -54.86 38.25 -7.50
C GLN A 413 -54.45 39.49 -6.67
N HIS A 414 -54.42 39.39 -5.34
CA HIS A 414 -54.09 40.52 -4.46
C HIS A 414 -52.68 40.46 -3.86
N GLN A 415 -51.89 39.42 -4.12
CA GLN A 415 -50.51 39.31 -3.64
C GLN A 415 -49.65 40.53 -4.00
N GLY A 416 -49.84 41.13 -5.18
CA GLY A 416 -49.07 42.29 -5.62
C GLY A 416 -49.21 43.51 -4.70
N ALA A 417 -50.41 43.73 -4.13
CA ALA A 417 -50.65 44.79 -3.16
C ALA A 417 -50.18 44.40 -1.76
N LEU A 418 -50.47 43.16 -1.33
CA LEU A 418 -50.17 42.68 0.02
C LEU A 418 -48.67 42.48 0.28
N ARG A 419 -47.86 42.18 -0.74
CA ARG A 419 -46.39 42.01 -0.64
C ARG A 419 -45.66 43.16 0.07
N ARG A 420 -46.16 44.40 0.02
CA ARG A 420 -45.56 45.52 0.77
C ARG A 420 -45.82 45.41 2.28
N LEU A 421 -47.02 45.00 2.68
CA LEU A 421 -47.39 44.78 4.08
C LEU A 421 -46.70 43.53 4.64
N SER A 422 -46.67 42.43 3.88
CA SER A 422 -45.95 41.21 4.28
C SER A 422 -44.46 41.46 4.54
N ARG A 423 -43.81 42.30 3.72
CA ARG A 423 -42.40 42.64 3.93
C ARG A 423 -42.19 43.54 5.15
N ALA A 424 -42.98 44.62 5.29
CA ALA A 424 -42.88 45.51 6.44
C ALA A 424 -43.15 44.80 7.78
N LEU A 425 -44.03 43.79 7.80
CA LEU A 425 -44.26 42.93 8.97
C LEU A 425 -43.10 41.97 9.23
N SER A 426 -42.47 41.41 8.19
CA SER A 426 -41.26 40.59 8.33
C SER A 426 -40.07 41.42 8.85
N GLU A 427 -39.91 42.64 8.35
CA GLU A 427 -38.91 43.61 8.79
C GLU A 427 -39.13 44.03 10.26
N HIS A 428 -40.39 44.16 10.71
CA HIS A 428 -40.71 44.42 12.12
C HIS A 428 -40.55 43.19 13.02
N ALA A 429 -40.81 41.98 12.54
CA ALA A 429 -40.57 40.76 13.31
C ALA A 429 -39.07 40.58 13.60
N GLN A 430 -38.21 40.81 12.59
CA GLN A 430 -36.74 40.76 12.68
C GLN A 430 -36.11 41.91 13.50
N ALA A 431 -36.92 42.85 14.03
CA ALA A 431 -36.47 43.96 14.86
C ALA A 431 -36.95 43.86 16.32
N VAL A 432 -37.53 42.71 16.71
CA VAL A 432 -38.07 42.42 18.06
C VAL A 432 -37.48 41.13 18.64
N GLU A 433 -36.71 40.36 17.86
CA GLU A 433 -35.73 39.36 18.34
C GLU A 433 -34.38 40.04 18.67
#